data_AF-A0A662PGA6-F1
#
_entry.id   AF-A0A662PGA6-F1
#
_cell.length_a   1.000
_cell.length_b   1.000
_cell.length_c   1.000
_cell.angle_alpha   90.00
_cell.angle_beta   90.00
_cell.angle_gamma   90.00
#
_symmetry.space_group_name_H-M   'P 1'
#
loop_
_entity.id
_entity.type
_entity.pdbx_description
1 polymer ?
#
loop_
_entity_poly.entity_id
_entity_poly.type
_entity_poly.pdbx_seq_one_letter_code
_entity_poly.pdbx_strand_id
1 'polypeptide(L)' 'MIAISLQGKLSDVKIVGGKALNLMKLKEFNVPGGICITTEAYDLFLKKNNLQEKIVEILTSID' A
#
# COMPACT_ATOMS: atom_id res chain seq x y z
N MET A 1 4.78 8.82 4.01
CA MET A 1 4.53 9.23 2.60
C MET A 1 3.29 8.51 2.08
N ILE A 2 2.28 9.22 1.57
CA ILE A 2 0.94 8.64 1.27
C ILE A 2 0.87 7.94 -0.10
N ALA A 3 1.63 8.41 -1.09
CA ALA A 3 1.67 7.81 -2.41
C ALA A 3 3.08 7.90 -3.01
N ILE A 4 3.41 6.96 -3.89
CA ILE A 4 4.66 6.95 -4.65
C ILE A 4 4.38 6.80 -6.16
N SER A 5 5.27 7.33 -7.00
CA SER A 5 5.23 7.07 -8.44
C SER A 5 5.84 5.70 -8.75
N LEU A 6 5.16 4.92 -9.59
CA LEU A 6 5.66 3.64 -10.09
C LEU A 6 6.81 3.79 -11.10
N GLN A 7 7.00 4.99 -11.64
CA GLN A 7 8.09 5.32 -12.57
C GLN A 7 9.37 5.79 -11.83
N GLY A 8 9.29 5.93 -10.51
CA GLY A 8 10.39 6.38 -9.65
C GLY A 8 11.47 5.31 -9.38
N LYS A 9 12.30 5.57 -8.36
CA LYS A 9 13.26 4.59 -7.82
C LYS A 9 12.51 3.46 -7.11
N LEU A 10 13.10 2.26 -7.07
CA LEU A 10 12.53 1.13 -6.33
C LEU A 10 12.28 1.51 -4.86
N SER A 11 11.12 1.11 -4.35
CA SER A 11 10.72 1.28 -2.96
C SER A 11 10.91 -0.02 -2.17
N ASP A 12 10.81 0.05 -0.84
CA ASP A 12 10.73 -1.14 0.01
C ASP A 12 9.37 -1.85 -0.18
N VAL A 13 9.39 -3.19 -0.28
CA VAL A 13 8.19 -4.03 -0.35
C VAL A 13 7.23 -3.78 0.81
N LYS A 14 7.74 -3.41 2.00
CA LYS A 14 6.91 -3.10 3.18
C LYS A 14 6.04 -1.86 2.98
N ILE A 15 6.44 -0.95 2.09
CA ILE A 15 5.75 0.32 1.82
C ILE A 15 4.68 0.14 0.73
N VAL A 16 4.95 -0.70 -0.27
CA VAL A 16 4.16 -0.73 -1.52
C VAL A 16 3.56 -2.11 -1.85
N GLY A 17 3.97 -3.15 -1.13
CA GLY A 17 3.63 -4.54 -1.40
C GLY A 17 4.37 -5.13 -2.61
N GLY A 18 4.29 -6.46 -2.76
CA GLY A 18 5.00 -7.18 -3.82
C GLY A 18 4.55 -6.85 -5.25
N LYS A 19 3.26 -6.54 -5.44
CA LYS A 19 2.71 -6.23 -6.77
C LYS A 19 3.24 -4.92 -7.33
N ALA A 20 3.15 -3.84 -6.55
CA ALA A 20 3.67 -2.54 -6.96
C ALA A 20 5.19 -2.58 -7.15
N LEU A 21 5.91 -3.27 -6.26
CA LEU A 21 7.36 -3.45 -6.42
C LEU A 21 7.72 -4.15 -7.75
N ASN A 22 6.96 -5.18 -8.14
CA ASN A 22 7.17 -5.84 -9.44
C ASN A 22 6.85 -4.91 -10.62
N LEU A 23 5.79 -4.10 -10.55
CA LEU A 23 5.51 -3.09 -11.58
C LEU A 23 6.67 -2.08 -11.72
N MET A 24 7.25 -1.62 -10.60
CA MET A 24 8.40 -0.71 -10.61
C MET A 24 9.66 -1.35 -11.21
N LYS A 25 9.85 -2.66 -11.04
CA LYS A 25 10.95 -3.40 -11.67
C LYS A 25 10.74 -3.55 -13.18
N LEU A 26 9.50 -3.67 -13.63
CA LEU A 26 9.13 -3.80 -15.04
C LEU A 26 9.06 -2.46 -15.78
N LYS A 27 9.43 -1.33 -15.16
CA LYS A 27 9.32 0.01 -15.73
C LYS A 27 10.19 0.25 -16.99
N GLU A 28 11.13 -0.64 -17.27
CA GLU A 28 11.96 -0.62 -18.49
C GLU A 28 11.18 -1.13 -19.72
N PHE A 29 10.06 -1.83 -19.50
CA PHE A 29 9.13 -2.25 -20.55
C PHE A 29 8.00 -1.23 -20.70
N ASN A 30 7.16 -1.39 -21.72
CA ASN A 30 5.97 -0.57 -21.94
C ASN A 30 4.84 -0.94 -20.96
N VAL A 31 5.09 -0.75 -19.67
CA VAL A 31 4.10 -0.87 -18.59
C VAL A 31 3.49 0.51 -18.36
N PRO A 32 2.15 0.62 -18.27
CA PRO A 32 1.50 1.90 -18.02
C PRO A 32 2.04 2.63 -16.78
N GLY A 33 2.11 3.95 -16.92
CA GLY A 33 2.39 4.88 -15.83
C GLY A 33 1.45 4.70 -14.63
N GLY A 34 1.87 5.13 -13.43
CA GLY A 34 0.93 5.11 -12.30
C GLY A 34 1.52 5.48 -10.94
N ILE A 35 0.63 5.48 -9.96
CA ILE A 35 0.95 5.71 -8.55
C ILE A 35 0.53 4.51 -7.70
N CYS A 36 1.26 4.26 -6.62
CA CYS A 36 0.88 3.31 -5.59
C CYS A 36 0.58 4.07 -4.29
N ILE A 37 -0.63 3.87 -3.75
CA ILE A 37 -0.98 4.31 -2.41
C ILE A 37 -0.30 3.36 -1.41
N THR A 38 0.43 3.91 -0.45
CA THR A 38 1.32 3.14 0.42
C THR A 38 0.57 2.42 1.55
N THR A 39 1.22 1.44 2.18
CA THR A 39 0.74 0.80 3.41
C THR A 39 0.55 1.82 4.54
N GLU A 40 1.48 2.78 4.67
CA GLU A 40 1.36 3.88 5.64
C GLU A 40 0.10 4.75 5.42
N ALA A 41 -0.30 4.97 4.17
CA ALA A 41 -1.55 5.68 3.86
C ALA A 41 -2.77 4.90 4.36
N TYR A 42 -2.74 3.58 4.24
CA TYR A 42 -3.79 2.71 4.75
C TYR A 42 -3.83 2.73 6.29
N ASP A 43 -2.67 2.67 6.95
CA ASP A 43 -2.58 2.81 8.42
C ASP A 43 -3.14 4.15 8.89
N LEU A 44 -2.81 5.24 8.18
CA LEU A 44 -3.35 6.57 8.47
C LEU A 44 -4.87 6.63 8.30
N PHE A 45 -5.40 6.01 7.24
CA PHE A 45 -6.83 5.93 6.99
C PHE A 45 -7.54 5.19 8.12
N LEU A 46 -7.01 4.04 8.56
CA LEU A 46 -7.58 3.29 9.68
C LEU A 46 -7.56 4.11 10.97
N LYS A 47 -6.42 4.73 11.30
CA LYS A 47 -6.25 5.52 12.52
C LYS A 47 -7.16 6.74 12.56
N LYS A 48 -7.26 7.51 11.48
CA LYS A 48 -8.08 8.74 11.44
C LYS A 48 -9.59 8.48 11.58
N ASN A 49 -10.03 7.28 11.23
CA ASN A 49 -11.43 6.90 11.27
C ASN A 49 -11.76 5.97 12.44
N ASN A 50 -10.83 5.76 13.38
CA ASN A 50 -10.98 4.84 14.52
C ASN A 50 -11.45 3.42 14.09
N LEU A 51 -11.01 2.97 12.92
CA LEU A 51 -11.47 1.69 12.34
C LEU A 51 -10.70 0.49 12.87
N GLN A 52 -9.45 0.69 13.32
CA GLN A 52 -8.57 -0.40 13.72
C GLN A 52 -9.15 -1.21 14.89
N GLU A 53 -9.64 -0.53 15.93
CA GLU A 53 -10.25 -1.18 17.10
C GLU A 53 -11.50 -1.96 16.71
N LYS A 54 -12.38 -1.35 15.91
CA LYS A 54 -13.60 -1.99 15.42
C LYS A 54 -13.33 -3.22 14.56
N ILE A 55 -12.31 -3.17 13.70
CA ILE A 55 -11.90 -4.33 12.89
C ILE A 55 -11.41 -5.47 13.81
N VAL A 56 -10.56 -5.16 14.80
CA VAL A 56 -10.05 -6.17 15.73
C VAL A 56 -11.17 -6.79 16.57
N GLU A 57 -12.11 -5.97 17.07
CA GLU A 57 -13.28 -6.45 17.81
C GLU A 57 -14.09 -7.46 16.98
N ILE A 58 -14.43 -7.10 15.73
CA ILE A 58 -15.18 -7.97 14.83
C ILE A 58 -14.39 -9.25 14.52
N LEU A 59 -13.10 -9.14 14.19
CA LEU A 59 -12.27 -10.31 13.87
C LEU A 59 -12.12 -11.26 15.06
N THR A 60 -12.07 -10.75 16.29
CA THR A 60 -11.98 -11.59 17.50
C THR A 60 -13.31 -12.29 17.80
N SER A 61 -14.43 -11.80 17.27
CA SER A 61 -15.75 -12.41 17.44
C SER A 61 -16.08 -13.50 16.41
N ILE A 62 -15.17 -13.74 15.45
CA ILE A 62 -15.33 -14.75 14.41
C ILE A 62 -14.47 -15.97 14.78
N ASP A 63 -15.11 -17.14 14.92
CA ASP A 63 -14.48 -18.45 15.16
C ASP A 63 -13.58 -18.91 14.00
#